data_AF-A0A355WLG1-F1
#
_entry.id   AF-A0A355WLG1-F1
#
_cell.length_a   1.000
_cell.length_b   1.000
_cell.length_c   1.000
_cell.angle_alpha   90.00
_cell.angle_beta   90.00
_cell.angle_gamma   90.00
#
_symmetry.space_group_name_H-M   'P 1'
#
loop_
_entity.id
_entity.type
_entity.pdbx_description
1 polymer ?
#
loop_
_entity_poly.entity_id
_entity_poly.type
_entity_poly.pdbx_seq_one_letter_code
_entity_poly.pdbx_strand_id
1 'polypeptide(L)'
;MNKAITDGVDLMPPEFAAGLDVWSDLDGTPGSSTYDGTNNAALVLADSDFGSCLELFKTQSTQKLRFMGQTPLLAGCYLQIKVRVKAMSGNLPSVQIAGYAANGSGAHVGGLVEVAPPVALTTYGEVVELTAIVGVGNRTGVDMVWGLTPVYGHFGINLTGSNSGVVRIDDISIEDATLVFHRNLMDWVDVRDFGAIGNGVSDDSAAFEAADAAAMGRTVLVSKGIYKLDSHVTFESKVRFEGTVVMPASIRLSLTRNFDLPSYADAFGDEVTGLKKALQAMFNFSDHESLDMCRRRVSLTEPLDVHAAVDNIDVFSSRRVIRNGQLQADNSAGWEDEVRTSTATYSAAVKTRLSNVTNVAQNYIDNASIEWGNEHDEAPDGASSFSFGGLTVIGNIFTSSESAPWFRFIQIKPFGPNHFINGLSITGNIFKHTGGGTIERMDLVDESIGVLNPNKFQNITVTGNTYNNVDARTTNPVTVEMEEVTANALWSFDFAPYLPFGGKARRVVALLPQDEIKSSTNVGIYTMPYAVSSLGTNGTEINLHWSQAVKGKAHVTVWTDNQA
;
A
#
# COMPACT_ATOMS: atom_id res chain seq x y z
N MET A 1 4.94 -35.46 -22.21
CA MET A 1 5.28 -36.56 -21.27
C MET A 1 6.51 -36.10 -20.51
N ASN A 2 6.35 -35.53 -19.31
CA ASN A 2 7.47 -34.95 -18.54
C ASN A 2 7.65 -35.72 -17.23
N LYS A 3 8.69 -36.56 -17.20
CA LYS A 3 9.09 -37.45 -16.09
C LYS A 3 9.91 -36.71 -15.03
N ALA A 4 9.48 -35.58 -14.49
CA ALA A 4 10.39 -34.74 -13.70
C ALA A 4 10.97 -35.38 -12.42
N ILE A 5 10.28 -36.36 -11.81
CA ILE A 5 10.77 -37.08 -10.61
C ILE A 5 11.36 -38.46 -10.95
N THR A 6 10.85 -39.11 -11.99
CA THR A 6 11.26 -40.47 -12.40
C THR A 6 12.08 -40.47 -13.70
N ASP A 7 12.72 -39.35 -14.05
CA ASP A 7 13.56 -39.27 -15.26
C ASP A 7 14.73 -40.25 -15.13
N GLY A 8 14.91 -41.10 -16.14
CA GLY A 8 15.92 -42.18 -16.10
C GLY A 8 15.58 -43.40 -15.23
N VAL A 9 14.40 -43.47 -14.62
CA VAL A 9 13.92 -44.66 -13.89
C VAL A 9 13.07 -45.53 -14.81
N ASP A 10 13.37 -46.84 -14.85
CA ASP A 10 12.55 -47.82 -15.56
C ASP A 10 11.38 -48.26 -14.68
N LEU A 11 10.17 -47.84 -15.05
CA LEU A 11 8.93 -48.16 -14.34
C LEU A 11 8.16 -49.29 -15.01
N MET A 12 8.38 -49.48 -16.31
CA MET A 12 7.52 -50.30 -17.16
C MET A 12 7.91 -51.78 -17.03
N PRO A 13 6.98 -52.68 -16.64
CA PRO A 13 7.21 -54.11 -16.73
C PRO A 13 7.47 -54.54 -18.19
N PRO A 14 8.27 -55.59 -18.42
CA PRO A 14 8.42 -56.16 -19.76
C PRO A 14 7.09 -56.77 -20.23
N GLU A 15 6.83 -56.68 -21.53
CA GLU A 15 5.69 -57.34 -22.18
C GLU A 15 5.70 -58.85 -21.91
N PHE A 16 4.53 -59.48 -21.77
CA PHE A 16 4.43 -60.93 -21.58
C PHE A 16 5.08 -61.72 -22.72
N ALA A 17 5.09 -61.16 -23.95
CA ALA A 17 5.75 -61.75 -25.11
C ALA A 17 7.27 -61.95 -24.91
N ALA A 18 7.89 -61.21 -23.98
CA ALA A 18 9.30 -61.35 -23.65
C ALA A 18 9.61 -62.57 -22.75
N GLY A 19 8.59 -63.20 -22.17
CA GLY A 19 8.73 -64.35 -21.27
C GLY A 19 7.89 -64.21 -20.00
N LEU A 20 7.61 -65.35 -19.35
CA LEU A 20 6.87 -65.43 -18.09
C LEU A 20 7.78 -65.67 -16.87
N ASP A 21 9.09 -65.62 -17.05
CA ASP A 21 10.13 -65.90 -16.05
C ASP A 21 10.31 -64.76 -15.03
N VAL A 22 9.70 -63.60 -15.28
CA VAL A 22 9.65 -62.44 -14.36
C VAL A 22 8.24 -62.15 -13.84
N TRP A 23 7.30 -63.06 -14.09
CA TRP A 23 5.90 -62.95 -13.70
C TRP A 23 5.56 -64.03 -12.68
N SER A 24 5.36 -63.64 -11.42
CA SER A 24 5.19 -64.55 -10.29
C SER A 24 3.72 -64.82 -9.96
N ASP A 25 3.46 -66.05 -9.51
CA ASP A 25 2.18 -66.48 -8.92
C ASP A 25 2.08 -66.20 -7.40
N LEU A 26 3.12 -65.59 -6.81
CA LEU A 26 3.20 -65.15 -5.41
C LEU A 26 3.31 -63.62 -5.32
N ASP A 27 4.17 -63.08 -4.45
CA ASP A 27 4.33 -61.64 -4.17
C ASP A 27 5.39 -60.95 -5.04
N GLY A 28 6.02 -61.66 -5.97
CA GLY A 28 7.05 -61.12 -6.85
C GLY A 28 8.42 -60.95 -6.19
N THR A 29 8.57 -61.31 -4.92
CA THR A 29 9.84 -61.19 -4.18
C THR A 29 10.89 -62.19 -4.69
N PRO A 30 12.20 -61.93 -4.49
CA PRO A 30 13.25 -62.87 -4.86
C PRO A 30 12.99 -64.30 -4.35
N GLY A 31 13.13 -65.28 -5.24
CA GLY A 31 12.87 -66.70 -4.94
C GLY A 31 11.41 -67.15 -5.06
N SER A 32 10.49 -66.26 -5.44
CA SER A 32 9.12 -66.66 -5.78
C SER A 32 9.07 -67.51 -7.04
N SER A 33 8.12 -68.44 -7.11
CA SER A 33 7.80 -69.17 -8.34
C SER A 33 7.27 -68.23 -9.43
N THR A 34 7.47 -68.63 -10.69
CA THR A 34 7.11 -67.89 -11.90
C THR A 34 6.09 -68.67 -12.72
N TYR A 35 5.42 -67.99 -13.65
CA TYR A 35 4.49 -68.63 -14.59
C TYR A 35 5.19 -69.33 -15.75
N ASP A 36 6.50 -69.16 -15.90
CA ASP A 36 7.27 -69.84 -16.94
C ASP A 36 7.23 -71.37 -16.78
N GLY A 37 6.89 -72.07 -17.87
CA GLY A 37 6.74 -73.52 -17.88
C GLY A 37 5.59 -74.08 -17.04
N THR A 38 4.68 -73.26 -16.51
CA THR A 38 3.52 -73.74 -15.75
C THR A 38 2.40 -74.23 -16.66
N ASN A 39 1.61 -75.22 -16.21
CA ASN A 39 0.52 -75.78 -17.02
C ASN A 39 -0.74 -74.90 -17.07
N ASN A 40 -0.83 -73.88 -16.21
CA ASN A 40 -2.01 -73.03 -16.09
C ASN A 40 -1.80 -71.61 -16.65
N ALA A 41 -0.68 -71.34 -17.30
CA ALA A 41 -0.40 -70.11 -18.01
C ALA A 41 0.17 -70.40 -19.41
N ALA A 42 -0.22 -69.61 -20.41
CA ALA A 42 0.30 -69.72 -21.77
C ALA A 42 0.37 -68.35 -22.45
N LEU A 43 1.37 -68.16 -23.31
CA LEU A 43 1.44 -66.99 -24.17
C LEU A 43 0.55 -67.15 -25.40
N VAL A 44 -0.27 -66.14 -25.67
CA VAL A 44 -1.11 -66.05 -26.88
C VAL A 44 -0.56 -64.91 -27.71
N LEU A 45 -0.02 -65.19 -28.89
CA LEU A 45 0.72 -64.20 -29.70
C LEU A 45 -0.15 -63.40 -30.69
N ALA A 46 -1.42 -63.77 -30.85
CA ALA A 46 -2.31 -63.20 -31.87
C ALA A 46 -3.77 -63.13 -31.40
N ASP A 47 -3.98 -62.62 -30.19
CA ASP A 47 -5.30 -62.26 -29.70
C ASP A 47 -5.85 -61.04 -30.47
N SER A 48 -7.15 -61.04 -30.76
CA SER A 48 -7.79 -59.99 -31.57
C SER A 48 -7.81 -58.62 -30.93
N ASP A 49 -7.77 -58.55 -29.59
CA ASP A 49 -7.87 -57.29 -28.84
C ASP A 49 -6.51 -56.85 -28.29
N PHE A 50 -5.65 -57.82 -27.92
CA PHE A 50 -4.38 -57.56 -27.23
C PHE A 50 -3.14 -57.78 -28.09
N GLY A 51 -3.24 -58.48 -29.23
CA GLY A 51 -2.05 -58.95 -29.93
C GLY A 51 -1.37 -60.05 -29.13
N SER A 52 -0.21 -59.76 -28.52
CA SER A 52 0.43 -60.69 -27.57
C SER A 52 -0.12 -60.49 -26.16
N CYS A 53 -0.54 -61.57 -25.49
CA CYS A 53 -1.07 -61.51 -24.13
C CYS A 53 -0.84 -62.82 -23.36
N LEU A 54 -1.09 -62.78 -22.06
CA LEU A 54 -1.09 -63.95 -21.18
C LEU A 54 -2.49 -64.56 -21.10
N GLU A 55 -2.63 -65.85 -21.40
CA GLU A 55 -3.80 -66.65 -21.04
C GLU A 55 -3.54 -67.39 -19.72
N LEU A 56 -4.42 -67.21 -18.74
CA LEU A 56 -4.26 -67.75 -17.39
C LEU A 56 -5.51 -68.51 -16.96
N PHE A 57 -5.33 -69.75 -16.52
CA PHE A 57 -6.35 -70.57 -15.90
C PHE A 57 -6.29 -70.43 -14.38
N LYS A 58 -7.34 -69.86 -13.78
CA LYS A 58 -7.42 -69.59 -12.34
C LYS A 58 -7.66 -70.87 -11.55
N THR A 59 -6.71 -71.22 -10.67
CA THR A 59 -6.77 -72.43 -9.82
C THR A 59 -6.82 -72.11 -8.33
N GLN A 60 -6.34 -70.93 -7.91
CA GLN A 60 -6.31 -70.49 -6.51
C GLN A 60 -7.44 -69.52 -6.17
N SER A 61 -7.91 -69.50 -4.92
CA SER A 61 -8.95 -68.57 -4.44
C SER A 61 -8.57 -67.10 -4.69
N THR A 62 -7.31 -66.74 -4.44
CA THR A 62 -6.66 -65.54 -4.95
C THR A 62 -5.47 -65.96 -5.81
N GLN A 63 -5.56 -65.79 -7.12
CA GLN A 63 -4.46 -66.05 -8.05
C GLN A 63 -3.71 -64.74 -8.26
N LYS A 64 -2.45 -64.67 -7.83
CA LYS A 64 -1.63 -63.47 -7.99
C LYS A 64 -0.92 -63.51 -9.35
N LEU A 65 -0.71 -62.35 -9.95
CA LEU A 65 0.18 -62.13 -11.07
C LEU A 65 1.01 -60.89 -10.74
N ARG A 66 2.26 -61.09 -10.34
CA ARG A 66 3.16 -60.02 -9.89
C ARG A 66 4.37 -59.91 -10.80
N PHE A 67 4.68 -58.70 -11.23
CA PHE A 67 5.99 -58.42 -11.80
C PHE A 67 7.06 -58.49 -10.71
N MET A 68 8.11 -59.27 -10.96
CA MET A 68 9.19 -59.48 -9.99
C MET A 68 10.19 -58.32 -9.92
N GLY A 69 10.17 -57.40 -10.90
CA GLY A 69 11.01 -56.21 -10.85
C GLY A 69 10.68 -55.32 -9.66
N GLN A 70 11.69 -54.61 -9.16
CA GLN A 70 11.52 -53.61 -8.11
C GLN A 70 11.14 -52.28 -8.77
N THR A 71 9.84 -51.97 -8.84
CA THR A 71 9.39 -50.69 -9.38
C THR A 71 9.56 -49.59 -8.31
N PRO A 72 10.45 -48.59 -8.50
CA PRO A 72 10.76 -47.62 -7.46
C PRO A 72 9.57 -46.71 -7.12
N LEU A 73 9.36 -46.45 -5.82
CA LEU A 73 8.37 -45.52 -5.31
C LEU A 73 9.10 -44.41 -4.53
N LEU A 74 9.51 -43.36 -5.25
CA LEU A 74 10.25 -42.25 -4.68
C LEU A 74 9.34 -41.31 -3.87
N ALA A 75 9.92 -40.56 -2.93
CA ALA A 75 9.20 -39.53 -2.21
C ALA A 75 8.60 -38.49 -3.19
N GLY A 76 7.31 -38.25 -3.06
CA GLY A 76 6.55 -37.36 -3.95
C GLY A 76 6.06 -38.00 -5.25
N CYS A 77 6.36 -39.27 -5.49
CA CYS A 77 5.93 -40.00 -6.69
C CYS A 77 4.53 -40.63 -6.50
N TYR A 78 3.76 -40.64 -7.59
CA TYR A 78 2.51 -41.37 -7.73
C TYR A 78 2.59 -42.20 -9.00
N LEU A 79 2.41 -43.52 -8.90
CA LEU A 79 2.47 -44.42 -10.04
C LEU A 79 1.05 -44.85 -10.42
N GLN A 80 0.72 -44.77 -11.70
CA GLN A 80 -0.51 -45.30 -12.25
C GLN A 80 -0.22 -46.66 -12.87
N ILE A 81 -0.91 -47.68 -12.38
CA ILE A 81 -0.89 -49.03 -12.94
C ILE A 81 -2.14 -49.21 -13.81
N LYS A 82 -1.97 -49.75 -15.02
CA LYS A 82 -3.07 -50.11 -15.92
C LYS A 82 -2.92 -51.53 -16.44
N VAL A 83 -4.06 -52.15 -16.72
CA VAL A 83 -4.14 -53.49 -17.32
C VAL A 83 -5.50 -53.68 -17.98
N ARG A 84 -5.53 -54.43 -19.09
CA ARG A 84 -6.77 -54.86 -19.75
C ARG A 84 -6.93 -56.36 -19.60
N VAL A 85 -8.11 -56.82 -19.19
CA VAL A 85 -8.39 -58.24 -18.95
C VAL A 85 -9.74 -58.62 -19.55
N LYS A 86 -9.83 -59.81 -20.14
CA LYS A 86 -11.11 -60.39 -20.58
C LYS A 86 -11.26 -61.83 -20.12
N ALA A 87 -12.48 -62.24 -19.78
CA ALA A 87 -12.78 -63.63 -19.52
C ALA A 87 -13.00 -64.38 -20.84
N MET A 88 -12.48 -65.60 -20.96
CA MET A 88 -12.59 -66.41 -22.18
C MET A 88 -13.57 -67.57 -22.02
N SER A 89 -13.52 -68.27 -20.88
CA SER A 89 -14.40 -69.40 -20.59
C SER A 89 -14.35 -69.77 -19.10
N GLY A 90 -15.23 -70.69 -18.67
CA GLY A 90 -15.25 -71.17 -17.28
C GLY A 90 -15.85 -70.16 -16.30
N ASN A 91 -15.60 -70.30 -15.01
CA ASN A 91 -16.17 -69.38 -14.03
C ASN A 91 -15.61 -67.95 -14.18
N LEU A 92 -16.44 -66.93 -13.96
CA LEU A 92 -16.04 -65.53 -14.10
C LEU A 92 -15.44 -64.97 -12.78
N PRO A 93 -14.13 -64.66 -12.72
CA PRO A 93 -13.50 -64.08 -11.54
C PRO A 93 -13.68 -62.56 -11.46
N SER A 94 -13.25 -61.96 -10.35
CA SER A 94 -13.00 -60.52 -10.26
C SER A 94 -11.51 -60.23 -10.36
N VAL A 95 -11.15 -59.09 -10.94
CA VAL A 95 -9.77 -58.62 -11.11
C VAL A 95 -9.56 -57.39 -10.25
N GLN A 96 -8.42 -57.27 -9.59
CA GLN A 96 -8.00 -56.03 -8.93
C GLN A 96 -6.51 -55.79 -9.16
N ILE A 97 -6.14 -54.53 -9.40
CA ILE A 97 -4.74 -54.12 -9.32
C ILE A 97 -4.30 -54.24 -7.87
N ALA A 98 -3.07 -54.70 -7.68
CA ALA A 98 -2.52 -54.86 -6.35
C ALA A 98 -0.99 -54.76 -6.40
N GLY A 99 -0.33 -54.83 -5.26
CA GLY A 99 1.12 -54.89 -5.19
C GLY A 99 1.63 -55.38 -3.84
N TYR A 100 2.95 -55.53 -3.74
CA TYR A 100 3.66 -55.80 -2.50
C TYR A 100 4.56 -54.61 -2.16
N ALA A 101 4.33 -53.98 -1.02
CA ALA A 101 5.06 -52.81 -0.58
C ALA A 101 6.34 -53.22 0.18
N ALA A 102 7.51 -52.84 -0.33
CA ALA A 102 8.80 -53.22 0.24
C ALA A 102 9.61 -52.00 0.70
N ASN A 103 10.23 -52.10 1.87
CA ASN A 103 11.15 -51.09 2.37
C ASN A 103 12.56 -51.23 1.77
N GLY A 104 13.47 -50.32 2.13
CA GLY A 104 14.86 -50.33 1.63
C GLY A 104 15.70 -51.56 2.01
N SER A 105 15.24 -52.41 2.92
CA SER A 105 15.86 -53.70 3.25
C SER A 105 15.19 -54.89 2.52
N GLY A 106 14.19 -54.61 1.69
CA GLY A 106 13.41 -55.62 0.96
C GLY A 106 12.37 -56.36 1.81
N ALA A 107 12.08 -55.90 3.02
CA ALA A 107 11.05 -56.48 3.87
C ALA A 107 9.67 -55.87 3.58
N HIS A 108 8.62 -56.67 3.76
CA HIS A 108 7.22 -56.24 3.63
C HIS A 108 6.87 -55.11 4.61
N VAL A 109 6.18 -54.10 4.12
CA VAL A 109 5.60 -53.04 4.95
C VAL A 109 4.11 -53.34 5.15
N GLY A 110 3.78 -53.95 6.29
CA GLY A 110 2.40 -54.28 6.63
C GLY A 110 1.53 -53.08 6.98
N GLY A 111 0.21 -53.28 6.98
CA GLY A 111 -0.78 -52.26 7.37
C GLY A 111 -1.17 -51.26 6.28
N LEU A 112 -0.67 -51.47 5.05
CA LEU A 112 -0.99 -50.64 3.88
C LEU A 112 -2.14 -51.23 3.07
N VAL A 113 -2.84 -50.37 2.33
CA VAL A 113 -3.80 -50.80 1.32
C VAL A 113 -3.01 -51.22 0.08
N GLU A 114 -2.88 -52.53 -0.13
CA GLU A 114 -2.09 -53.14 -1.21
C GLU A 114 -2.94 -53.67 -2.37
N VAL A 115 -4.25 -53.47 -2.31
CA VAL A 115 -5.20 -53.89 -3.33
C VAL A 115 -6.15 -52.73 -3.63
N ALA A 116 -6.35 -52.45 -4.91
CA ALA A 116 -7.38 -51.54 -5.38
C ALA A 116 -8.76 -52.23 -5.34
N PRO A 117 -9.87 -51.48 -5.44
CA PRO A 117 -11.21 -52.08 -5.51
C PRO A 117 -11.33 -53.11 -6.66
N PRO A 118 -11.95 -54.28 -6.42
CA PRO A 118 -12.10 -55.31 -7.44
C PRO A 118 -13.19 -54.98 -8.46
N VAL A 119 -12.93 -55.37 -9.71
CA VAL A 119 -13.86 -55.30 -10.84
C VAL A 119 -14.26 -56.71 -11.25
N ALA A 120 -15.56 -57.01 -11.23
CA ALA A 120 -16.08 -58.32 -11.62
C ALA A 120 -16.11 -58.46 -13.15
N LEU A 121 -15.61 -59.58 -13.68
CA LEU A 121 -15.82 -59.92 -15.09
C LEU A 121 -17.23 -60.50 -15.23
N THR A 122 -18.05 -59.95 -16.13
CA THR A 122 -19.46 -60.36 -16.26
C THR A 122 -19.79 -61.02 -17.60
N THR A 123 -18.95 -60.80 -18.61
CA THR A 123 -19.20 -61.25 -19.98
C THR A 123 -17.93 -61.84 -20.59
N TYR A 124 -18.05 -62.93 -21.34
CA TYR A 124 -16.91 -63.47 -22.08
C TYR A 124 -16.56 -62.60 -23.29
N GLY A 125 -15.26 -62.44 -23.54
CA GLY A 125 -14.73 -61.63 -24.64
C GLY A 125 -14.79 -60.12 -24.40
N GLU A 126 -15.49 -59.66 -23.36
CA GLU A 126 -15.52 -58.24 -22.99
C GLU A 126 -14.18 -57.81 -22.37
N VAL A 127 -13.55 -56.79 -22.96
CA VAL A 127 -12.32 -56.20 -22.46
C VAL A 127 -12.65 -55.22 -21.33
N VAL A 128 -12.15 -55.52 -20.14
CA VAL A 128 -12.27 -54.67 -18.95
C VAL A 128 -10.91 -54.01 -18.67
N GLU A 129 -10.88 -52.68 -18.64
CA GLU A 129 -9.70 -51.90 -18.26
C GLU A 129 -9.74 -51.59 -16.76
N LEU A 130 -8.62 -51.83 -16.08
CA LEU A 130 -8.40 -51.45 -14.69
C LEU A 130 -7.32 -50.38 -14.63
N THR A 131 -7.54 -49.37 -13.79
CA THR A 131 -6.56 -48.34 -13.45
C THR A 131 -6.54 -48.19 -11.93
N ALA A 132 -5.34 -48.08 -11.35
CA ALA A 132 -5.17 -47.71 -9.95
C ALA A 132 -3.92 -46.85 -9.76
N ILE A 133 -3.97 -45.94 -8.80
CA ILE A 133 -2.85 -45.08 -8.41
C ILE A 133 -2.33 -45.51 -7.05
N VAL A 134 -1.04 -45.83 -7.00
CA VAL A 134 -0.27 -45.98 -5.76
C VAL A 134 0.54 -44.71 -5.51
N GLY A 135 0.60 -44.25 -4.27
CA GLY A 135 1.32 -43.03 -3.95
C GLY A 135 1.74 -42.92 -2.50
N VAL A 136 2.73 -42.06 -2.26
CA VAL A 136 3.24 -41.80 -0.90
C VAL A 136 2.27 -40.96 -0.05
N GLY A 137 1.42 -40.14 -0.69
CA GLY A 137 0.55 -39.18 -0.02
C GLY A 137 -0.93 -39.57 -0.08
N ASN A 138 -1.67 -39.27 0.99
CA ASN A 138 -3.13 -39.37 1.00
C ASN A 138 -3.73 -38.18 0.22
N ARG A 139 -4.02 -38.40 -1.07
CA ARG A 139 -4.64 -37.42 -1.97
C ARG A 139 -5.91 -38.02 -2.56
N THR A 140 -6.90 -37.17 -2.83
CA THR A 140 -8.12 -37.57 -3.55
C THR A 140 -7.73 -38.17 -4.90
N GLY A 141 -8.16 -39.41 -5.16
CA GLY A 141 -7.82 -40.15 -6.38
C GLY A 141 -6.63 -41.11 -6.26
N VAL A 142 -6.02 -41.26 -5.09
CA VAL A 142 -5.02 -42.31 -4.81
C VAL A 142 -5.72 -43.51 -4.20
N ASP A 143 -5.64 -44.66 -4.86
CA ASP A 143 -6.29 -45.91 -4.44
C ASP A 143 -5.50 -46.63 -3.35
N MET A 144 -4.17 -46.62 -3.47
CA MET A 144 -3.24 -47.33 -2.58
C MET A 144 -2.24 -46.34 -1.96
N VAL A 145 -2.56 -45.86 -0.75
CA VAL A 145 -1.71 -44.90 -0.01
C VAL A 145 -0.66 -45.66 0.80
N TRP A 146 0.61 -45.54 0.40
CA TRP A 146 1.70 -46.37 0.93
C TRP A 146 2.67 -45.63 1.87
N GLY A 147 2.59 -44.30 1.95
CA GLY A 147 3.49 -43.52 2.80
C GLY A 147 4.93 -43.51 2.27
N LEU A 148 5.89 -43.19 3.16
CA LEU A 148 7.31 -43.07 2.81
C LEU A 148 8.16 -44.30 3.19
N THR A 149 7.56 -45.29 3.86
CA THR A 149 8.30 -46.47 4.33
C THR A 149 8.61 -47.45 3.20
N PRO A 150 7.67 -47.76 2.29
CA PRO A 150 8.00 -48.50 1.07
C PRO A 150 8.80 -47.63 0.12
N VAL A 151 9.88 -48.18 -0.45
CA VAL A 151 10.72 -47.48 -1.42
C VAL A 151 10.63 -48.10 -2.82
N TYR A 152 10.01 -49.27 -2.94
CA TYR A 152 9.63 -49.90 -4.20
C TYR A 152 8.42 -50.83 -3.99
N GLY A 153 7.81 -51.25 -5.09
CA GLY A 153 6.75 -52.27 -5.07
C GLY A 153 6.89 -53.31 -6.17
N HIS A 154 6.33 -54.49 -5.92
CA HIS A 154 6.08 -55.51 -6.94
C HIS A 154 4.59 -55.43 -7.36
N PHE A 155 4.33 -54.88 -8.54
CA PHE A 155 2.97 -54.56 -9.00
C PHE A 155 2.41 -55.58 -10.00
N GLY A 156 1.10 -55.51 -10.24
CA GLY A 156 0.37 -56.45 -11.09
C GLY A 156 -1.10 -56.63 -10.65
N ILE A 157 -1.67 -57.82 -10.77
CA ILE A 157 -3.09 -58.07 -10.45
C ILE A 157 -3.32 -59.27 -9.52
N ASN A 158 -4.47 -59.26 -8.87
CA ASN A 158 -5.06 -60.43 -8.21
C ASN A 158 -6.35 -60.81 -8.93
N LEU A 159 -6.50 -62.09 -9.29
CA LEU A 159 -7.80 -62.67 -9.66
C LEU A 159 -8.43 -63.29 -8.42
N THR A 160 -9.62 -62.83 -8.05
CA THR A 160 -10.38 -63.28 -6.88
C THR A 160 -11.73 -63.90 -7.29
N GLY A 161 -12.46 -64.46 -6.34
CA GLY A 161 -13.74 -65.13 -6.61
C GLY A 161 -13.59 -66.56 -7.12
N SER A 162 -14.57 -67.02 -7.90
CA SER A 162 -14.68 -68.42 -8.34
C SER A 162 -13.48 -68.92 -9.14
N ASN A 163 -13.02 -70.14 -8.86
CA ASN A 163 -11.94 -70.81 -9.59
C ASN A 163 -12.45 -71.49 -10.86
N SER A 164 -11.53 -71.99 -11.69
CA SER A 164 -11.81 -72.68 -12.95
C SER A 164 -12.30 -71.77 -14.07
N GLY A 165 -11.82 -70.52 -14.09
CA GLY A 165 -12.00 -69.57 -15.18
C GLY A 165 -10.73 -69.40 -16.00
N VAL A 166 -10.86 -69.20 -17.31
CA VAL A 166 -9.77 -68.79 -18.20
C VAL A 166 -9.91 -67.31 -18.49
N VAL A 167 -8.85 -66.53 -18.26
CA VAL A 167 -8.77 -65.11 -18.60
C VAL A 167 -7.61 -64.84 -19.55
N ARG A 168 -7.74 -63.82 -20.38
CA ARG A 168 -6.62 -63.21 -21.13
C ARG A 168 -6.31 -61.85 -20.55
N ILE A 169 -5.03 -61.59 -20.33
CA ILE A 169 -4.50 -60.42 -19.63
C ILE A 169 -3.49 -59.78 -20.58
N ASP A 170 -3.78 -58.54 -20.96
CA ASP A 170 -2.88 -57.68 -21.71
C ASP A 170 -1.73 -57.17 -20.84
N ASP A 171 -0.66 -56.70 -21.46
CA ASP A 171 0.52 -56.23 -20.75
C ASP A 171 0.18 -55.19 -19.68
N ILE A 172 0.83 -55.32 -18.51
CA ILE A 172 0.62 -54.40 -17.39
C ILE A 172 1.55 -53.21 -17.58
N SER A 173 0.97 -52.01 -17.63
CA SER A 173 1.75 -50.79 -17.73
C SER A 173 1.80 -50.03 -16.42
N ILE A 174 2.96 -49.42 -16.13
CA ILE A 174 3.17 -48.57 -14.96
C ILE A 174 3.79 -47.26 -15.43
N GLU A 175 3.14 -46.15 -15.11
CA GLU A 175 3.52 -44.81 -15.54
C GLU A 175 3.58 -43.83 -14.36
N ASP A 176 4.42 -42.80 -14.46
CA ASP A 176 4.45 -41.70 -13.50
C ASP A 176 3.21 -40.79 -13.68
N ALA A 177 2.33 -40.81 -12.68
CA ALA A 177 1.11 -40.00 -12.61
C ALA A 177 1.26 -38.78 -11.68
N THR A 178 2.47 -38.45 -11.22
CA THR A 178 2.71 -37.33 -10.30
C THR A 178 2.18 -36.00 -10.83
N LEU A 179 2.24 -35.79 -12.15
CA LEU A 179 1.71 -34.56 -12.78
C LEU A 179 0.19 -34.42 -12.67
N VAL A 180 -0.56 -35.52 -12.49
CA VAL A 180 -2.01 -35.46 -12.26
C VAL A 180 -2.33 -34.69 -10.96
N PHE A 181 -1.40 -34.73 -9.99
CA PHE A 181 -1.54 -34.04 -8.72
C PHE A 181 -0.83 -32.67 -8.68
N HIS A 182 -0.18 -32.23 -9.77
CA HIS A 182 0.70 -31.05 -9.79
C HIS A 182 -0.02 -29.74 -9.44
N ARG A 183 -1.26 -29.53 -9.92
CA ARG A 183 -2.07 -28.34 -9.58
C ARG A 183 -2.43 -28.22 -8.10
N ASN A 184 -2.48 -29.34 -7.38
CA ASN A 184 -2.74 -29.38 -5.94
C ASN A 184 -1.46 -29.41 -5.10
N LEU A 185 -0.29 -29.37 -5.74
CA LEU A 185 1.04 -29.33 -5.11
C LEU A 185 1.67 -27.94 -5.18
N MET A 186 1.26 -27.09 -6.12
CA MET A 186 1.70 -25.70 -6.22
C MET A 186 0.93 -24.83 -5.23
N ASP A 187 1.64 -24.25 -4.26
CA ASP A 187 1.09 -23.25 -3.32
C ASP A 187 0.94 -21.86 -3.96
N TRP A 188 0.80 -21.82 -5.28
CA TRP A 188 0.68 -20.58 -6.03
C TRP A 188 -0.17 -20.70 -7.29
N VAL A 189 -0.64 -19.55 -7.76
CA VAL A 189 -1.46 -19.36 -8.96
C VAL A 189 -0.79 -18.30 -9.84
N ASP A 190 -0.50 -18.59 -11.12
CA ASP A 190 0.11 -17.60 -12.02
C ASP A 190 -0.92 -16.63 -12.58
N VAL A 191 -0.57 -15.35 -12.71
CA VAL A 191 -1.40 -14.40 -13.48
C VAL A 191 -1.55 -14.79 -14.96
N ARG A 192 -0.57 -15.50 -15.53
CA ARG A 192 -0.64 -15.99 -16.92
C ARG A 192 -1.68 -17.07 -17.14
N ASP A 193 -1.99 -17.86 -16.11
CA ASP A 193 -3.05 -18.87 -16.19
C ASP A 193 -4.44 -18.23 -16.36
N PHE A 194 -4.54 -16.93 -16.08
CA PHE A 194 -5.77 -16.12 -16.18
C PHE A 194 -5.73 -15.13 -17.36
N GLY A 195 -4.77 -15.31 -18.28
CA GLY A 195 -4.72 -14.56 -19.53
C GLY A 195 -3.81 -13.33 -19.52
N ALA A 196 -3.00 -13.13 -18.47
CA ALA A 196 -1.98 -12.08 -18.50
C ALA A 196 -0.93 -12.36 -19.59
N ILE A 197 -0.61 -11.36 -20.38
CA ILE A 197 0.31 -11.46 -21.52
C ILE A 197 1.74 -11.06 -21.09
N GLY A 198 1.89 -9.97 -20.33
CA GLY A 198 3.19 -9.54 -19.83
C GLY A 198 4.13 -8.98 -20.91
N ASN A 199 3.58 -8.29 -21.91
CA ASN A 199 4.31 -7.66 -23.02
C ASN A 199 4.57 -6.14 -22.83
N GLY A 200 4.09 -5.56 -21.73
CA GLY A 200 4.21 -4.14 -21.38
C GLY A 200 3.25 -3.20 -22.12
N VAL A 201 2.35 -3.74 -22.95
CA VAL A 201 1.46 -2.99 -23.83
C VAL A 201 -0.01 -3.31 -23.58
N SER A 202 -0.33 -4.59 -23.49
CA SER A 202 -1.68 -5.09 -23.23
C SER A 202 -2.04 -4.91 -21.75
N ASP A 203 -3.26 -4.45 -21.47
CA ASP A 203 -3.75 -4.32 -20.10
C ASP A 203 -3.99 -5.71 -19.49
N ASP A 204 -3.23 -6.02 -18.45
CA ASP A 204 -3.23 -7.29 -17.73
C ASP A 204 -4.02 -7.20 -16.40
N SER A 205 -4.64 -6.05 -16.09
CA SER A 205 -5.33 -5.80 -14.81
C SER A 205 -6.38 -6.84 -14.48
N ALA A 206 -7.23 -7.21 -15.44
CA ALA A 206 -8.30 -8.18 -15.23
C ALA A 206 -7.78 -9.60 -14.93
N ALA A 207 -6.63 -9.97 -15.51
CA ALA A 207 -6.00 -11.26 -15.25
C ALA A 207 -5.39 -11.33 -13.85
N PHE A 208 -4.86 -10.21 -13.34
CA PHE A 208 -4.33 -10.11 -11.98
C PHE A 208 -5.44 -10.32 -10.93
N GLU A 209 -6.57 -9.62 -11.08
CA GLU A 209 -7.74 -9.76 -10.21
C GLU A 209 -8.33 -11.19 -10.27
N ALA A 210 -8.42 -11.78 -11.47
CA ALA A 210 -8.91 -13.15 -11.62
C ALA A 210 -7.98 -14.18 -10.97
N ALA A 211 -6.66 -13.98 -11.04
CA ALA A 211 -5.67 -14.84 -10.38
C ALA A 211 -5.74 -14.71 -8.85
N ASP A 212 -5.93 -13.49 -8.32
CA ASP A 212 -6.10 -13.27 -6.88
C ASP A 212 -7.37 -13.95 -6.36
N ALA A 213 -8.50 -13.76 -7.05
CA ALA A 213 -9.76 -14.43 -6.70
C ALA A 213 -9.63 -15.96 -6.72
N ALA A 214 -8.83 -16.51 -7.64
CA ALA A 214 -8.58 -17.94 -7.76
C ALA A 214 -7.53 -18.47 -6.77
N ALA A 215 -6.69 -17.62 -6.18
CA ALA A 215 -5.65 -18.03 -5.25
C ALA A 215 -6.24 -18.71 -4.01
N MET A 216 -7.39 -18.25 -3.51
CA MET A 216 -8.11 -18.84 -2.36
C MET A 216 -7.17 -19.11 -1.16
N GLY A 217 -6.29 -18.16 -0.86
CA GLY A 217 -5.30 -18.26 0.23
C GLY A 217 -3.91 -18.76 -0.18
N ARG A 218 -3.72 -19.17 -1.43
CA ARG A 218 -2.40 -19.46 -2.03
C ARG A 218 -1.68 -18.16 -2.42
N THR A 219 -0.41 -18.25 -2.78
CA THR A 219 0.34 -17.09 -3.27
C THR A 219 0.01 -16.82 -4.75
N VAL A 220 -0.19 -15.57 -5.16
CA VAL A 220 -0.21 -15.21 -6.59
C VAL A 220 1.22 -15.06 -7.08
N LEU A 221 1.58 -15.72 -8.18
CA LEU A 221 2.84 -15.53 -8.87
C LEU A 221 2.64 -14.61 -10.07
N VAL A 222 3.41 -13.52 -10.11
CA VAL A 222 3.58 -12.70 -11.31
C VAL A 222 4.86 -13.15 -11.99
N SER A 223 4.74 -14.14 -12.88
CA SER A 223 5.88 -14.73 -13.59
C SER A 223 6.59 -13.72 -14.49
N LYS A 224 7.83 -13.99 -14.90
CA LYS A 224 8.67 -13.07 -15.71
C LYS A 224 7.93 -12.43 -16.89
N GLY A 225 7.89 -11.10 -16.92
CA GLY A 225 7.25 -10.28 -17.96
C GLY A 225 7.21 -8.82 -17.54
N ILE A 226 6.68 -7.95 -18.40
CA ILE A 226 6.32 -6.56 -18.06
C ILE A 226 4.81 -6.47 -18.19
N TYR A 227 4.08 -6.25 -17.11
CA TYR A 227 2.61 -6.28 -17.11
C TYR A 227 2.08 -4.86 -17.02
N LYS A 228 1.29 -4.45 -18.02
CA LYS A 228 0.68 -3.12 -17.98
C LYS A 228 -0.62 -3.21 -17.18
N LEU A 229 -0.78 -2.37 -16.16
CA LEU A 229 -2.00 -2.29 -15.35
C LEU A 229 -2.65 -0.93 -15.55
N ASP A 230 -3.73 -0.86 -16.34
CA ASP A 230 -4.48 0.38 -16.58
C ASP A 230 -5.62 0.59 -15.56
N SER A 231 -5.87 -0.37 -14.67
CA SER A 231 -6.89 -0.31 -13.62
C SER A 231 -6.31 -0.56 -12.23
N HIS A 232 -6.98 -0.09 -11.17
CA HIS A 232 -6.57 -0.39 -9.79
C HIS A 232 -6.56 -1.90 -9.58
N VAL A 233 -5.49 -2.42 -8.98
CA VAL A 233 -5.36 -3.84 -8.64
C VAL A 233 -5.15 -4.01 -7.15
N THR A 234 -5.92 -4.89 -6.53
CA THR A 234 -5.77 -5.26 -5.12
C THR A 234 -5.52 -6.76 -5.00
N PHE A 235 -4.43 -7.13 -4.33
CA PHE A 235 -4.17 -8.51 -3.95
C PHE A 235 -4.64 -8.74 -2.51
N GLU A 236 -5.70 -9.54 -2.34
CA GLU A 236 -6.13 -10.07 -1.04
C GLU A 236 -5.26 -11.27 -0.59
N SER A 237 -4.58 -11.89 -1.55
CA SER A 237 -3.60 -12.96 -1.35
C SER A 237 -2.17 -12.41 -1.27
N LYS A 238 -1.25 -13.24 -0.76
CA LYS A 238 0.18 -12.90 -0.85
C LYS A 238 0.60 -12.93 -2.32
N VAL A 239 1.39 -11.95 -2.77
CA VAL A 239 1.90 -11.93 -4.15
C VAL A 239 3.42 -12.03 -4.18
N ARG A 240 3.96 -12.72 -5.19
CA ARG A 240 5.39 -12.79 -5.50
C ARG A 240 5.62 -12.32 -6.93
N PHE A 241 6.54 -11.37 -7.09
CA PHE A 241 6.91 -10.82 -8.39
C PHE A 241 8.23 -11.43 -8.88
N GLU A 242 8.18 -12.03 -10.08
CA GLU A 242 9.35 -12.33 -10.91
C GLU A 242 9.40 -11.46 -12.17
N GLY A 243 8.23 -10.99 -12.61
CA GLY A 243 8.09 -9.91 -13.58
C GLY A 243 7.91 -8.56 -12.91
N THR A 244 7.75 -7.51 -13.72
CA THR A 244 7.50 -6.14 -13.26
C THR A 244 6.18 -5.63 -13.79
N VAL A 245 5.62 -4.61 -13.15
CA VAL A 245 4.40 -3.92 -13.56
C VAL A 245 4.71 -2.49 -14.01
N VAL A 246 3.96 -2.03 -15.00
CA VAL A 246 3.95 -0.63 -15.45
C VAL A 246 2.52 -0.13 -15.37
N MET A 247 2.31 1.00 -14.70
CA MET A 247 0.97 1.54 -14.49
C MET A 247 1.00 3.07 -14.44
N PRO A 248 -0.08 3.76 -14.81
CA PRO A 248 -0.18 5.21 -14.64
C PRO A 248 -0.01 5.64 -13.17
N ALA A 249 0.42 6.89 -12.95
CA ALA A 249 0.65 7.42 -11.59
C ALA A 249 -0.61 7.34 -10.72
N SER A 250 -1.78 7.66 -11.28
CA SER A 250 -3.09 7.64 -10.60
C SER A 250 -3.64 6.24 -10.30
N ILE A 251 -3.10 5.18 -10.92
CA ILE A 251 -3.55 3.80 -10.69
C ILE A 251 -2.81 3.21 -9.49
N ARG A 252 -3.54 2.46 -8.66
CA ARG A 252 -3.06 1.94 -7.37
C ARG A 252 -2.83 0.43 -7.45
N LEU A 253 -1.74 -0.01 -6.84
CA LEU A 253 -1.46 -1.43 -6.57
C LEU A 253 -1.48 -1.64 -5.05
N SER A 254 -2.43 -2.41 -4.56
CA SER A 254 -2.60 -2.66 -3.12
C SER A 254 -2.19 -4.09 -2.77
N LEU A 255 -1.15 -4.25 -1.96
CA LEU A 255 -0.65 -5.56 -1.49
C LEU A 255 -1.07 -5.78 -0.03
N THR A 256 -2.18 -6.48 0.23
CA THR A 256 -2.77 -6.53 1.59
C THR A 256 -2.08 -7.52 2.54
N ARG A 257 -1.40 -8.56 2.02
CA ARG A 257 -0.77 -9.62 2.83
C ARG A 257 0.75 -9.53 2.95
N ASN A 258 1.39 -8.81 2.05
CA ASN A 258 2.83 -8.49 2.05
C ASN A 258 3.04 -7.01 1.77
N PHE A 259 2.41 -6.18 2.61
CA PHE A 259 2.54 -4.73 2.60
C PHE A 259 3.92 -4.30 3.13
N ASP A 260 4.94 -4.46 2.29
CA ASP A 260 6.33 -4.15 2.60
C ASP A 260 7.07 -3.59 1.38
N LEU A 261 8.10 -2.79 1.63
CA LEU A 261 8.87 -2.13 0.56
C LEU A 261 9.53 -3.14 -0.41
N PRO A 262 10.13 -4.26 0.01
CA PRO A 262 10.65 -5.25 -0.93
C PRO A 262 9.61 -5.74 -1.94
N SER A 263 8.39 -6.08 -1.50
CA SER A 263 7.33 -6.57 -2.39
C SER A 263 6.93 -5.53 -3.44
N TYR A 264 6.84 -4.26 -3.04
CA TYR A 264 6.61 -3.16 -3.98
C TYR A 264 7.82 -2.91 -4.89
N ALA A 265 9.04 -2.93 -4.36
CA ALA A 265 10.25 -2.74 -5.17
C ALA A 265 10.40 -3.86 -6.22
N ASP A 266 10.10 -5.11 -5.86
CA ASP A 266 10.10 -6.25 -6.79
C ASP A 266 9.03 -6.08 -7.87
N ALA A 267 7.84 -5.55 -7.51
CA ALA A 267 6.78 -5.27 -8.48
C ALA A 267 7.20 -4.26 -9.55
N PHE A 268 7.97 -3.22 -9.21
CA PHE A 268 8.36 -2.17 -10.17
C PHE A 268 9.78 -2.31 -10.71
N GLY A 269 10.60 -3.19 -10.12
CA GLY A 269 12.04 -3.29 -10.40
C GLY A 269 12.85 -2.09 -9.90
N ASP A 270 12.24 -1.20 -9.11
CA ASP A 270 12.82 0.05 -8.62
C ASP A 270 12.30 0.38 -7.20
N GLU A 271 13.22 0.75 -6.30
CA GLU A 271 12.89 1.04 -4.91
C GLU A 271 12.13 2.36 -4.75
N VAL A 272 12.45 3.39 -5.55
CA VAL A 272 11.82 4.71 -5.43
C VAL A 272 10.37 4.65 -5.92
N THR A 273 10.15 4.00 -7.06
CA THR A 273 8.81 3.76 -7.62
C THR A 273 8.00 2.84 -6.70
N GLY A 274 8.63 1.77 -6.18
CA GLY A 274 8.02 0.90 -5.18
C GLY A 274 7.59 1.67 -3.92
N LEU A 275 8.44 2.55 -3.40
CA LEU A 275 8.11 3.41 -2.26
C LEU A 275 6.95 4.36 -2.57
N LYS A 276 6.98 5.06 -3.72
CA LYS A 276 5.89 5.97 -4.14
C LYS A 276 4.54 5.22 -4.22
N LYS A 277 4.53 4.00 -4.77
CA LYS A 277 3.31 3.18 -4.88
C LYS A 277 2.86 2.56 -3.56
N ALA A 278 3.79 2.18 -2.70
CA ALA A 278 3.47 1.74 -1.34
C ALA A 278 2.84 2.87 -0.52
N LEU A 279 3.36 4.10 -0.64
CA LEU A 279 2.77 5.31 -0.03
C LEU A 279 1.37 5.57 -0.59
N GLN A 280 1.20 5.51 -1.89
CA GLN A 280 -0.11 5.67 -2.54
C GLN A 280 -1.15 4.69 -1.97
N ALA A 281 -0.78 3.43 -1.77
CA ALA A 281 -1.63 2.41 -1.15
C ALA A 281 -1.87 2.67 0.35
N MET A 282 -0.84 3.05 1.12
CA MET A 282 -0.94 3.31 2.58
C MET A 282 -1.93 4.42 2.94
N PHE A 283 -1.99 5.46 2.12
CA PHE A 283 -2.86 6.61 2.35
C PHE A 283 -4.29 6.36 1.84
N ASN A 284 -4.46 5.55 0.79
CA ASN A 284 -5.77 5.21 0.25
C ASN A 284 -6.45 4.00 0.90
N PHE A 285 -5.70 3.16 1.62
CA PHE A 285 -6.20 1.92 2.23
C PHE A 285 -6.04 1.95 3.75
N SER A 286 -7.10 1.58 4.48
CA SER A 286 -7.17 1.75 5.94
C SER A 286 -6.47 0.67 6.76
N ASP A 287 -6.21 -0.50 6.17
CA ASP A 287 -5.88 -1.71 6.95
C ASP A 287 -4.41 -1.76 7.41
N HIS A 288 -3.56 -0.89 6.87
CA HIS A 288 -2.16 -0.76 7.27
C HIS A 288 -1.87 0.65 7.77
N GLU A 289 -1.44 0.75 9.03
CA GLU A 289 -1.00 2.02 9.62
C GLU A 289 0.48 2.33 9.37
N SER A 290 1.27 1.30 9.04
CA SER A 290 2.70 1.43 8.78
C SER A 290 3.20 0.62 7.58
N LEU A 291 4.18 1.19 6.88
CA LEU A 291 4.97 0.53 5.84
C LEU A 291 6.29 0.04 6.44
N ASP A 292 6.53 -1.27 6.37
CA ASP A 292 7.81 -1.87 6.74
C ASP A 292 8.79 -1.82 5.56
N MET A 293 9.96 -1.22 5.76
CA MET A 293 11.02 -1.16 4.76
C MET A 293 11.94 -2.39 4.78
N CYS A 294 11.80 -3.30 5.75
CA CYS A 294 12.54 -4.56 5.81
C CYS A 294 14.07 -4.43 5.70
N ARG A 295 14.63 -3.40 6.36
CA ARG A 295 16.06 -3.02 6.37
C ARG A 295 16.60 -2.52 5.03
N ARG A 296 15.73 -2.19 4.07
CA ARG A 296 16.13 -1.60 2.79
C ARG A 296 16.55 -0.15 2.98
N ARG A 297 17.42 0.30 2.10
CA ARG A 297 17.84 1.69 1.97
C ARG A 297 17.40 2.20 0.62
N VAL A 298 16.59 3.25 0.59
CA VAL A 298 16.14 3.92 -0.65
C VAL A 298 16.98 5.16 -0.87
N SER A 299 17.68 5.20 -2.01
CA SER A 299 18.44 6.35 -2.48
C SER A 299 17.55 7.28 -3.29
N LEU A 300 17.35 8.51 -2.81
CA LEU A 300 16.51 9.53 -3.41
C LEU A 300 17.36 10.54 -4.18
N THR A 301 17.05 10.74 -5.46
CA THR A 301 17.73 11.73 -6.31
C THR A 301 17.03 13.09 -6.35
N GLU A 302 15.94 13.24 -5.61
CA GLU A 302 15.12 14.45 -5.48
C GLU A 302 14.28 14.34 -4.19
N PRO A 303 13.73 15.44 -3.67
CA PRO A 303 12.75 15.39 -2.59
C PRO A 303 11.58 14.46 -2.92
N LEU A 304 11.21 13.59 -1.97
CA LEU A 304 10.04 12.72 -2.11
C LEU A 304 8.76 13.51 -1.80
N ASP A 305 8.04 13.91 -2.85
CA ASP A 305 6.72 14.50 -2.71
C ASP A 305 5.68 13.40 -2.42
N VAL A 306 5.25 13.31 -1.15
CA VAL A 306 4.24 12.34 -0.70
C VAL A 306 2.86 12.69 -1.25
N HIS A 307 2.51 13.98 -1.35
CA HIS A 307 1.21 14.39 -1.89
C HIS A 307 1.09 14.00 -3.35
N ALA A 308 2.11 14.28 -4.16
CA ALA A 308 2.16 13.86 -5.57
C ALA A 308 2.19 12.33 -5.74
N ALA A 309 2.83 11.59 -4.83
CA ALA A 309 2.82 10.14 -4.86
C ALA A 309 1.43 9.55 -4.54
N VAL A 310 0.66 10.21 -3.67
CA VAL A 310 -0.70 9.80 -3.29
C VAL A 310 -1.74 10.28 -4.31
N ASP A 311 -1.52 11.44 -4.94
CA ASP A 311 -2.28 12.07 -6.04
C ASP A 311 -3.68 12.58 -5.67
N ASN A 312 -4.37 11.97 -4.71
CA ASN A 312 -5.81 12.18 -4.50
C ASN A 312 -6.22 12.53 -3.05
N ILE A 313 -5.27 12.87 -2.17
CA ILE A 313 -5.56 13.17 -0.76
C ILE A 313 -4.86 14.47 -0.34
N ASP A 314 -5.66 15.52 -0.14
CA ASP A 314 -5.17 16.83 0.32
C ASP A 314 -5.11 16.96 1.85
N VAL A 315 -5.96 16.20 2.56
CA VAL A 315 -6.06 16.26 4.02
C VAL A 315 -6.13 14.83 4.56
N PHE A 316 -5.27 14.53 5.53
CA PHE A 316 -5.23 13.24 6.20
C PHE A 316 -4.99 13.42 7.70
N SER A 317 -5.83 12.82 8.54
CA SER A 317 -5.79 13.01 10.00
C SER A 317 -5.28 11.81 10.79
N SER A 318 -5.08 10.67 10.13
CA SER A 318 -4.56 9.46 10.77
C SER A 318 -3.04 9.39 10.61
N ARG A 319 -2.32 9.08 11.68
CA ARG A 319 -0.86 8.91 11.60
C ARG A 319 -0.52 7.71 10.72
N ARG A 320 0.49 7.88 9.86
CA ARG A 320 1.17 6.79 9.13
C ARG A 320 2.63 6.73 9.51
N VAL A 321 3.22 5.53 9.47
CA VAL A 321 4.62 5.32 9.87
C VAL A 321 5.37 4.55 8.80
N ILE A 322 6.51 5.09 8.34
CA ILE A 322 7.51 4.34 7.59
C ILE A 322 8.56 3.86 8.60
N ARG A 323 8.87 2.57 8.63
CA ARG A 323 9.75 1.99 9.65
C ARG A 323 10.74 0.97 9.11
N ASN A 324 11.75 0.66 9.91
CA ASN A 324 12.73 -0.39 9.66
C ASN A 324 13.52 -0.23 8.35
N GLY A 325 13.90 0.99 7.96
CA GLY A 325 14.74 1.22 6.79
C GLY A 325 15.43 2.57 6.84
N GLN A 326 16.02 2.96 5.71
CA GLN A 326 16.74 4.23 5.58
C GLN A 326 16.33 4.94 4.29
N LEU A 327 16.01 6.22 4.38
CA LEU A 327 15.96 7.12 3.22
C LEU A 327 17.28 7.89 3.18
N GLN A 328 17.93 7.92 2.03
CA GLN A 328 19.19 8.62 1.82
C GLN A 328 19.02 9.60 0.66
N ALA A 329 19.42 10.85 0.84
CA ALA A 329 19.59 11.78 -0.28
C ALA A 329 20.90 11.43 -1.00
N ASP A 330 20.81 11.11 -2.29
CA ASP A 330 21.96 10.94 -3.16
C ASP A 330 22.44 12.28 -3.70
N ASN A 331 23.70 12.34 -4.14
CA ASN A 331 24.23 13.54 -4.79
C ASN A 331 23.68 13.65 -6.22
N SER A 332 22.67 14.50 -6.42
CA SER A 332 21.99 14.67 -7.71
C SER A 332 21.45 16.08 -7.89
N ALA A 333 21.24 16.47 -9.15
CA ALA A 333 20.73 17.79 -9.51
C ALA A 333 19.33 18.11 -8.94
N GLY A 334 18.54 17.10 -8.60
CA GLY A 334 17.21 17.28 -7.98
C GLY A 334 17.25 17.80 -6.54
N TRP A 335 18.43 17.83 -5.91
CA TRP A 335 18.64 18.41 -4.58
C TRP A 335 19.32 19.79 -4.63
N GLU A 336 19.69 20.28 -5.82
CA GLU A 336 20.30 21.60 -5.96
C GLU A 336 19.30 22.71 -5.62
N ASP A 337 19.81 23.81 -5.09
CA ASP A 337 18.99 24.96 -4.71
C ASP A 337 18.22 25.51 -5.93
N GLU A 338 16.94 25.85 -5.74
CA GLU A 338 16.21 26.61 -6.74
C GLU A 338 16.68 28.08 -6.71
N VAL A 339 17.64 28.40 -7.58
CA VAL A 339 18.19 29.77 -7.67
C VAL A 339 17.18 30.69 -8.37
N ARG A 340 16.48 31.50 -7.59
CA ARG A 340 15.64 32.59 -8.12
C ARG A 340 16.52 33.80 -8.46
N THR A 341 16.59 34.15 -9.74
CA THR A 341 17.20 35.41 -10.18
C THR A 341 16.11 36.45 -10.42
N SER A 342 16.42 37.72 -10.14
CA SER A 342 15.51 38.82 -10.39
C SER A 342 16.17 39.90 -11.21
N THR A 343 15.36 40.52 -12.09
CA THR A 343 15.80 41.58 -12.98
C THR A 343 15.68 42.93 -12.28
N ALA A 344 16.70 43.76 -12.46
CA ALA A 344 16.73 45.16 -12.08
C ALA A 344 17.12 46.01 -13.29
N THR A 345 16.65 47.26 -13.33
CA THR A 345 17.08 48.27 -14.28
C THR A 345 18.18 49.13 -13.66
N TYR A 346 19.19 49.50 -14.43
CA TYR A 346 20.25 50.42 -14.00
C TYR A 346 20.39 51.57 -15.00
N SER A 347 20.86 52.73 -14.51
CA SER A 347 21.23 53.88 -15.34
C SER A 347 22.67 54.30 -15.07
N ALA A 348 23.47 54.49 -16.13
CA ALA A 348 24.85 54.97 -16.03
C ALA A 348 24.96 56.39 -15.43
N ALA A 349 23.87 57.16 -15.47
CA ALA A 349 23.79 58.49 -14.89
C ALA A 349 23.59 58.47 -13.35
N VAL A 350 23.08 57.37 -12.79
CA VAL A 350 22.85 57.20 -11.34
C VAL A 350 23.50 55.89 -10.88
N LYS A 351 24.83 55.92 -10.80
CA LYS A 351 25.69 54.72 -10.62
C LYS A 351 25.48 53.96 -9.30
N THR A 352 24.79 54.54 -8.33
CA THR A 352 24.59 53.96 -6.98
C THR A 352 23.18 53.43 -6.73
N ARG A 353 22.30 53.43 -7.74
CA ARG A 353 20.89 53.05 -7.55
C ARG A 353 20.40 52.12 -8.65
N LEU A 354 19.80 51.00 -8.25
CA LEU A 354 19.01 50.11 -9.09
C LEU A 354 17.53 50.49 -9.00
N SER A 355 16.79 50.41 -10.11
CA SER A 355 15.33 50.63 -10.20
C SER A 355 14.62 49.39 -10.75
N ASN A 356 13.31 49.26 -10.56
CA ASN A 356 12.52 48.07 -10.97
C ASN A 356 13.08 46.74 -10.45
N VAL A 357 13.68 46.75 -9.25
CA VAL A 357 14.24 45.55 -8.61
C VAL A 357 13.07 44.69 -8.13
N THR A 358 12.85 43.52 -8.74
CA THR A 358 11.69 42.68 -8.39
C THR A 358 12.08 41.63 -7.36
N ASN A 359 11.96 41.91 -6.05
CA ASN A 359 11.89 40.86 -5.03
C ASN A 359 13.09 39.88 -4.97
N VAL A 360 14.32 40.39 -4.97
CA VAL A 360 15.58 39.62 -5.15
C VAL A 360 15.93 38.68 -3.97
N ALA A 361 15.31 38.82 -2.79
CA ALA A 361 15.76 38.10 -1.58
C ALA A 361 14.64 37.74 -0.59
N GLN A 362 13.38 37.73 -1.02
CA GLN A 362 12.23 37.52 -0.13
C GLN A 362 11.77 36.07 -0.21
N ASN A 363 11.46 35.43 0.94
CA ASN A 363 10.78 34.13 0.91
C ASN A 363 9.39 34.31 0.30
N TYR A 364 9.03 33.38 -0.58
CA TYR A 364 7.74 33.38 -1.26
C TYR A 364 6.82 32.34 -0.62
N ILE A 365 5.71 32.78 -0.05
CA ILE A 365 4.68 31.96 0.59
C ILE A 365 3.41 32.11 -0.24
N ASP A 366 3.04 31.05 -0.96
CA ASP A 366 1.96 31.08 -1.96
C ASP A 366 0.83 30.15 -1.56
N ASN A 367 -0.39 30.66 -1.55
CA ASN A 367 -1.61 29.94 -1.18
C ASN A 367 -1.50 29.16 0.14
N ALA A 368 -0.65 29.64 1.06
CA ALA A 368 -0.34 28.98 2.32
C ALA A 368 -0.34 29.97 3.48
N SER A 369 -0.55 29.44 4.68
CA SER A 369 -0.53 30.18 5.94
C SER A 369 0.67 29.76 6.79
N ILE A 370 1.22 30.69 7.56
CA ILE A 370 2.03 30.37 8.73
C ILE A 370 1.06 30.15 9.89
N GLU A 371 0.98 28.93 10.39
CA GLU A 371 0.26 28.62 11.64
C GLU A 371 1.25 28.52 12.81
N TRP A 372 1.01 29.31 13.86
CA TRP A 372 1.81 29.34 15.07
C TRP A 372 1.02 28.77 16.24
N GLY A 373 1.34 27.54 16.64
CA GLY A 373 0.77 26.83 17.79
C GLY A 373 1.75 26.67 18.97
N ASN A 374 1.24 26.16 20.09
CA ASN A 374 2.00 25.88 21.33
C ASN A 374 1.83 24.42 21.83
N GLU A 375 1.59 23.47 20.91
CA GLU A 375 1.26 22.05 21.17
C GLU A 375 2.41 21.18 21.72
N HIS A 376 3.49 21.77 22.21
CA HIS A 376 4.59 20.97 22.76
C HIS A 376 4.13 20.10 23.95
N ASP A 377 3.24 20.64 24.79
CA ASP A 377 2.73 19.96 25.99
C ASP A 377 1.31 19.43 25.76
N GLU A 378 0.99 18.29 26.38
CA GLU A 378 -0.32 17.61 26.23
C GLU A 378 -1.51 18.41 26.77
N ALA A 379 -1.26 19.37 27.67
CA ALA A 379 -2.24 20.30 28.21
C ALA A 379 -1.53 21.61 28.61
N PRO A 380 -1.19 22.49 27.65
CA PRO A 380 -0.49 23.72 27.96
C PRO A 380 -1.43 24.59 28.81
N ASP A 381 -1.15 24.73 30.10
CA ASP A 381 -1.73 25.79 30.89
C ASP A 381 -0.77 26.98 30.85
N GLY A 382 -1.26 28.18 30.56
CA GLY A 382 -0.44 29.40 30.52
C GLY A 382 0.16 29.80 31.89
N ALA A 383 0.15 28.90 32.89
CA ALA A 383 0.72 29.07 34.22
C ALA A 383 2.08 28.35 34.35
N SER A 384 2.25 27.18 33.72
CA SER A 384 3.51 26.40 33.76
C SER A 384 4.28 26.38 32.44
N SER A 385 3.65 26.80 31.33
CA SER A 385 4.24 26.82 29.98
C SER A 385 4.54 28.25 29.49
N PHE A 386 5.51 28.38 28.59
CA PHE A 386 5.77 29.66 27.92
C PHE A 386 4.63 29.98 26.94
N SER A 387 4.30 31.26 26.86
CA SER A 387 3.34 31.75 25.86
C SER A 387 4.02 32.00 24.51
N PHE A 388 3.23 32.34 23.49
CA PHE A 388 3.68 32.78 22.17
C PHE A 388 4.70 33.92 22.26
N GLY A 389 5.97 33.63 21.98
CA GLY A 389 7.00 34.67 21.94
C GLY A 389 8.14 34.39 20.98
N GLY A 390 8.75 35.47 20.47
CA GLY A 390 9.97 35.45 19.68
C GLY A 390 9.79 35.27 18.17
N LEU A 391 8.56 35.36 17.63
CA LEU A 391 8.35 35.23 16.19
C LEU A 391 8.71 36.53 15.45
N THR A 392 9.59 36.43 14.45
CA THR A 392 9.93 37.53 13.54
C THR A 392 9.64 37.14 12.09
N VAL A 393 8.72 37.86 11.46
CA VAL A 393 8.33 37.70 10.05
C VAL A 393 8.72 38.96 9.31
N ILE A 394 9.88 38.94 8.64
CA ILE A 394 10.47 40.14 8.04
C ILE A 394 10.75 39.94 6.56
N GLY A 395 10.28 40.87 5.73
CA GLY A 395 10.71 40.97 4.33
C GLY A 395 10.22 39.84 3.42
N ASN A 396 9.13 39.15 3.73
CA ASN A 396 8.60 38.06 2.90
C ASN A 396 7.54 38.54 1.90
N ILE A 397 7.23 37.70 0.92
CA ILE A 397 6.11 37.88 0.00
C ILE A 397 5.09 36.78 0.25
N PHE A 398 3.90 37.22 0.61
CA PHE A 398 2.73 36.40 0.80
C PHE A 398 1.78 36.63 -0.37
N THR A 399 1.53 35.59 -1.16
CA THR A 399 0.54 35.60 -2.24
C THR A 399 -0.57 34.63 -1.93
N SER A 400 -1.81 35.03 -2.20
CA SER A 400 -2.94 34.12 -2.34
C SER A 400 -3.66 34.39 -3.66
N SER A 401 -4.26 33.35 -4.21
CA SER A 401 -5.07 33.39 -5.42
C SER A 401 -6.37 32.64 -5.23
N GLU A 402 -7.48 33.23 -5.66
CA GLU A 402 -8.83 32.62 -5.63
C GLU A 402 -9.29 32.08 -4.26
N SER A 403 -8.58 32.45 -3.19
CA SER A 403 -8.90 32.09 -1.81
C SER A 403 -10.12 32.84 -1.30
N ALA A 404 -10.86 32.21 -0.39
CA ALA A 404 -12.05 32.82 0.22
C ALA A 404 -11.70 34.06 1.06
N PRO A 405 -12.65 35.00 1.29
CA PRO A 405 -12.38 36.24 2.03
C PRO A 405 -11.82 36.04 3.46
N TRP A 406 -12.15 34.92 4.09
CA TRP A 406 -11.69 34.57 5.43
C TRP A 406 -10.28 33.95 5.47
N PHE A 407 -9.61 33.75 4.33
CA PHE A 407 -8.22 33.29 4.28
C PHE A 407 -7.27 34.27 4.98
N ARG A 408 -6.22 33.74 5.64
CA ARG A 408 -5.26 34.51 6.44
C ARG A 408 -3.86 33.99 6.22
N PHE A 409 -2.90 34.89 6.09
CA PHE A 409 -1.51 34.53 5.89
C PHE A 409 -0.81 34.12 7.18
N ILE A 410 -1.21 34.67 8.32
CA ILE A 410 -0.60 34.37 9.62
C ILE A 410 -1.73 34.01 10.60
N GLN A 411 -1.64 32.82 11.17
CA GLN A 411 -2.65 32.28 12.09
C GLN A 411 -1.96 31.91 13.40
N ILE A 412 -2.56 32.27 14.53
CA ILE A 412 -2.13 31.82 15.85
C ILE A 412 -3.19 30.86 16.37
N LYS A 413 -2.77 29.67 16.81
CA LYS A 413 -3.68 28.65 17.34
C LYS A 413 -3.32 28.32 18.79
N PRO A 414 -3.98 28.94 19.78
CA PRO A 414 -3.73 28.66 21.19
C PRO A 414 -4.29 27.31 21.60
N PHE A 415 -3.44 26.51 22.25
CA PHE A 415 -3.80 25.30 22.95
C PHE A 415 -3.79 25.61 24.43
N GLY A 416 -4.97 25.66 25.04
CA GLY A 416 -5.16 25.96 26.45
C GLY A 416 -5.39 27.44 26.79
N PRO A 417 -5.74 27.73 28.06
CA PRO A 417 -6.14 29.07 28.48
C PRO A 417 -4.93 29.95 28.87
N ASN A 418 -5.18 31.26 28.94
CA ASN A 418 -4.24 32.28 29.48
C ASN A 418 -2.97 32.55 28.65
N HIS A 419 -2.89 32.06 27.42
CA HIS A 419 -1.83 32.43 26.49
C HIS A 419 -2.02 33.85 25.95
N PHE A 420 -0.91 34.50 25.62
CA PHE A 420 -0.79 35.84 25.08
C PHE A 420 0.45 35.96 24.17
N ILE A 421 0.56 37.05 23.43
CA ILE A 421 1.72 37.32 22.57
C ILE A 421 2.76 38.13 23.37
N ASN A 422 4.01 37.70 23.33
CA ASN A 422 5.16 38.34 23.97
C ASN A 422 6.36 38.39 23.01
N GLY A 423 6.54 39.50 22.30
CA GLY A 423 7.63 39.66 21.33
C GLY A 423 7.26 39.09 19.97
N LEU A 424 6.62 39.92 19.14
CA LEU A 424 6.23 39.61 17.77
C LEU A 424 6.60 40.77 16.86
N SER A 425 7.32 40.50 15.77
CA SER A 425 7.65 41.49 14.74
C SER A 425 7.19 41.03 13.37
N ILE A 426 6.27 41.77 12.75
CA ILE A 426 5.82 41.54 11.38
C ILE A 426 6.14 42.81 10.59
N THR A 427 7.26 42.80 9.86
CA THR A 427 7.81 44.03 9.28
C THR A 427 8.25 43.88 7.82
N GLY A 428 7.89 44.83 6.97
CA GLY A 428 8.40 44.89 5.60
C GLY A 428 7.91 43.77 4.68
N ASN A 429 6.83 43.07 5.04
CA ASN A 429 6.25 42.01 4.21
C ASN A 429 5.31 42.58 3.14
N ILE A 430 5.09 41.81 2.09
CA ILE A 430 4.10 42.10 1.06
C ILE A 430 2.99 41.05 1.17
N PHE A 431 1.77 41.46 1.48
CA PHE A 431 0.57 40.64 1.45
C PHE A 431 -0.23 40.97 0.20
N LYS A 432 -0.45 39.98 -0.67
CA LYS A 432 -1.09 40.17 -1.96
C LYS A 432 -2.10 39.07 -2.23
N HIS A 433 -3.32 39.47 -2.59
CA HIS A 433 -4.33 38.55 -3.09
C HIS A 433 -4.66 38.83 -4.56
N THR A 434 -4.88 37.78 -5.36
CA THR A 434 -5.12 37.86 -6.82
C THR A 434 -6.19 36.86 -7.28
N GLY A 435 -6.67 36.98 -8.52
CA GLY A 435 -7.59 35.99 -9.12
C GLY A 435 -9.01 35.94 -8.56
N GLY A 436 -9.34 36.72 -7.52
CA GLY A 436 -10.67 36.75 -6.88
C GLY A 436 -11.06 38.13 -6.35
N GLY A 437 -11.86 38.14 -5.28
CA GLY A 437 -12.28 39.35 -4.55
C GLY A 437 -11.17 39.93 -3.68
N THR A 438 -11.49 40.34 -2.45
CA THR A 438 -10.51 40.72 -1.43
C THR A 438 -10.48 39.67 -0.33
N ILE A 439 -9.31 39.52 0.33
CA ILE A 439 -9.27 38.86 1.63
C ILE A 439 -9.43 39.92 2.72
N GLU A 440 -10.08 39.54 3.82
CA GLU A 440 -10.47 40.52 4.83
C GLU A 440 -9.25 41.07 5.58
N ARG A 441 -8.26 40.22 5.92
CA ARG A 441 -7.13 40.58 6.80
C ARG A 441 -5.90 39.70 6.53
N MET A 442 -4.73 40.06 7.07
CA MET A 442 -3.56 39.18 7.03
C MET A 442 -3.56 38.12 8.14
N ASP A 443 -4.26 38.37 9.23
CA ASP A 443 -4.05 37.73 10.52
C ASP A 443 -5.32 37.15 11.14
N LEU A 444 -5.16 36.07 11.92
CA LEU A 444 -6.24 35.42 12.67
C LEU A 444 -5.71 34.75 13.93
N VAL A 445 -6.57 34.68 14.94
CA VAL A 445 -6.46 33.75 16.07
C VAL A 445 -7.49 32.65 15.83
N ASP A 446 -7.04 31.42 15.63
CA ASP A 446 -7.91 30.26 15.58
C ASP A 446 -8.30 29.88 17.02
N GLU A 447 -9.50 30.29 17.42
CA GLU A 447 -10.05 30.08 18.75
C GLU A 447 -10.77 28.73 18.92
N SER A 448 -10.60 27.79 17.98
CA SER A 448 -11.27 26.47 18.03
C SER A 448 -10.91 25.64 19.26
N ILE A 449 -9.79 25.94 19.94
CA ILE A 449 -9.28 25.18 21.10
C ILE A 449 -9.05 26.09 22.31
N GLY A 450 -8.37 27.22 22.11
CA GLY A 450 -8.03 28.16 23.16
C GLY A 450 -8.07 29.60 22.66
N VAL A 451 -8.17 30.54 23.60
CA VAL A 451 -8.23 31.98 23.31
C VAL A 451 -6.97 32.67 23.81
N LEU A 452 -6.54 33.72 23.09
CA LEU A 452 -5.51 34.62 23.59
C LEU A 452 -6.08 35.56 24.66
N ASN A 453 -5.21 36.08 25.53
CA ASN A 453 -5.50 37.14 26.49
C ASN A 453 -4.84 38.45 26.03
N PRO A 454 -5.58 39.32 25.32
CA PRO A 454 -5.05 40.60 24.83
C PRO A 454 -4.55 41.53 25.93
N ASN A 455 -5.06 41.40 27.17
CA ASN A 455 -4.61 42.23 28.29
C ASN A 455 -3.16 41.92 28.71
N LYS A 456 -2.57 40.83 28.21
CA LYS A 456 -1.17 40.46 28.46
C LYS A 456 -0.27 40.63 27.25
N PHE A 457 -0.77 41.15 26.12
CA PHE A 457 0.06 41.40 24.94
C PHE A 457 1.22 42.33 25.25
N GLN A 458 2.41 41.95 24.79
CA GLN A 458 3.68 42.64 25.03
C GLN A 458 4.56 42.61 23.78
N ASN A 459 5.28 43.71 23.54
CA ASN A 459 6.31 43.84 22.51
C ASN A 459 5.85 43.39 21.10
N ILE A 460 4.71 43.92 20.65
CA ILE A 460 4.15 43.62 19.33
C ILE A 460 4.48 44.78 18.39
N THR A 461 5.09 44.48 17.24
CA THR A 461 5.36 45.45 16.17
C THR A 461 4.83 44.91 14.85
N VAL A 462 3.93 45.66 14.22
CA VAL A 462 3.40 45.34 12.89
C VAL A 462 3.50 46.60 12.05
N THR A 463 4.55 46.72 11.23
CA THR A 463 4.88 47.99 10.56
C THR A 463 5.50 47.77 9.17
N GLY A 464 5.37 48.76 8.28
CA GLY A 464 6.03 48.71 6.97
C GLY A 464 5.57 47.59 6.04
N ASN A 465 4.43 46.95 6.33
CA ASN A 465 3.86 45.92 5.46
C ASN A 465 3.05 46.56 4.33
N THR A 466 3.08 45.94 3.16
CA THR A 466 2.26 46.32 2.00
C THR A 466 1.08 45.38 1.87
N TYR A 467 -0.11 45.92 1.62
CA TYR A 467 -1.35 45.15 1.45
C TYR A 467 -1.97 45.44 0.09
N ASN A 468 -2.21 44.41 -0.71
CA ASN A 468 -2.84 44.47 -2.03
C ASN A 468 -4.02 43.49 -2.07
N ASN A 469 -5.25 43.98 -2.31
CA ASN A 469 -6.49 43.20 -2.17
C ASN A 469 -6.65 42.52 -0.80
N VAL A 470 -6.18 43.20 0.25
CA VAL A 470 -6.43 42.87 1.66
C VAL A 470 -7.11 44.08 2.30
N ASP A 471 -8.30 43.89 2.89
CA ASP A 471 -9.15 44.99 3.34
C ASP A 471 -8.60 45.67 4.59
N ALA A 472 -8.29 44.89 5.63
CA ALA A 472 -7.72 45.38 6.88
C ALA A 472 -6.24 45.72 6.71
N ARG A 473 -5.89 46.97 7.03
CA ARG A 473 -4.51 47.46 7.11
C ARG A 473 -3.98 47.24 8.52
N THR A 474 -3.76 45.99 8.90
CA THR A 474 -3.31 45.62 10.24
C THR A 474 -1.98 46.29 10.57
N THR A 475 -1.89 47.03 11.67
CA THR A 475 -0.69 47.77 12.08
C THR A 475 -0.62 47.96 13.59
N ASN A 476 0.58 47.97 14.15
CA ASN A 476 0.82 48.27 15.56
C ASN A 476 2.21 48.92 15.71
N PRO A 477 2.30 50.18 16.17
CA PRO A 477 1.18 51.04 16.57
C PRO A 477 0.28 51.41 15.39
N VAL A 478 -0.97 51.71 15.70
CA VAL A 478 -1.94 52.24 14.75
C VAL A 478 -2.10 53.74 14.96
N THR A 479 -1.98 54.51 13.88
CA THR A 479 -2.31 55.94 13.87
C THR A 479 -3.46 56.18 12.91
N VAL A 480 -4.56 56.75 13.40
CA VAL A 480 -5.74 57.08 12.59
C VAL A 480 -6.08 58.57 12.71
N GLU A 481 -6.69 59.13 11.67
CA GLU A 481 -7.38 60.42 11.76
C GLU A 481 -8.79 60.19 12.30
N MET A 482 -9.10 60.80 13.43
CA MET A 482 -10.45 60.91 13.96
C MET A 482 -11.03 62.25 13.52
N GLU A 483 -12.25 62.23 13.00
CA GLU A 483 -12.99 63.43 12.60
C GLU A 483 -14.34 63.47 13.30
N GLU A 484 -14.63 64.59 13.96
CA GLU A 484 -15.96 64.91 14.44
C GLU A 484 -16.48 66.14 13.69
N VAL A 485 -17.54 65.94 12.91
CA VAL A 485 -18.18 67.00 12.12
C VAL A 485 -19.15 67.82 12.98
N THR A 486 -19.83 67.15 13.91
CA THR A 486 -20.76 67.78 14.85
C THR A 486 -20.05 67.97 16.19
N ALA A 487 -20.18 69.16 16.79
CA ALA A 487 -19.48 69.45 18.04
C ALA A 487 -19.94 68.52 19.16
N ASN A 488 -19.01 67.72 19.68
CA ASN A 488 -19.23 66.76 20.75
C ASN A 488 -18.07 66.82 21.76
N ALA A 489 -18.36 66.61 23.04
CA ALA A 489 -17.33 66.59 24.08
C ALA A 489 -16.66 65.21 24.19
N LEU A 490 -17.31 64.16 23.66
CA LEU A 490 -16.83 62.79 23.68
C LEU A 490 -16.64 62.30 22.25
N TRP A 491 -15.39 62.08 21.83
CA TRP A 491 -15.09 61.52 20.52
C TRP A 491 -14.77 60.04 20.69
N SER A 492 -15.47 59.17 19.97
CA SER A 492 -15.33 57.71 20.10
C SER A 492 -14.84 57.11 18.78
N PHE A 493 -13.92 56.16 18.85
CA PHE A 493 -13.44 55.46 17.65
C PHE A 493 -13.08 54.01 17.96
N ASP A 494 -13.49 53.11 17.07
CA ASP A 494 -13.18 51.69 17.14
C ASP A 494 -11.94 51.36 16.29
N PHE A 495 -10.91 50.84 16.96
CA PHE A 495 -9.66 50.44 16.32
C PHE A 495 -9.65 48.98 15.86
N ALA A 496 -10.73 48.21 16.08
CA ALA A 496 -10.82 46.79 15.71
C ALA A 496 -10.36 46.45 14.29
N PRO A 497 -10.61 47.27 13.24
CA PRO A 497 -10.13 46.97 11.88
C PRO A 497 -8.60 46.96 11.72
N TYR A 498 -7.85 47.62 12.61
CA TYR A 498 -6.41 47.84 12.45
C TYR A 498 -5.56 47.02 13.42
N LEU A 499 -6.11 46.68 14.59
CA LEU A 499 -5.35 46.02 15.64
C LEU A 499 -5.03 44.57 15.26
N PRO A 500 -3.78 44.10 15.44
CA PRO A 500 -3.41 42.74 15.09
C PRO A 500 -4.00 41.72 16.06
N PHE A 501 -4.34 40.55 15.53
CA PHE A 501 -4.80 39.35 16.22
C PHE A 501 -5.98 39.59 17.18
N GLY A 502 -6.93 40.43 16.76
CA GLY A 502 -8.10 40.77 17.58
C GLY A 502 -7.74 41.49 18.89
N GLY A 503 -6.56 42.13 18.93
CA GLY A 503 -6.07 42.80 20.13
C GLY A 503 -6.91 44.02 20.55
N LYS A 504 -6.60 44.55 21.74
CA LYS A 504 -7.34 45.66 22.37
C LYS A 504 -6.70 47.01 22.08
N ALA A 505 -7.46 48.08 22.04
CA ALA A 505 -6.91 49.44 22.05
C ALA A 505 -6.40 49.75 23.47
N ARG A 506 -5.16 49.37 23.79
CA ARG A 506 -4.68 49.39 25.19
C ARG A 506 -4.11 50.73 25.62
N ARG A 507 -3.28 51.34 24.78
CA ARG A 507 -2.52 52.54 25.16
C ARG A 507 -2.61 53.60 24.08
N VAL A 508 -3.23 54.72 24.41
CA VAL A 508 -3.14 55.94 23.61
C VAL A 508 -1.85 56.65 23.99
N VAL A 509 -0.95 56.83 23.03
CA VAL A 509 0.39 57.40 23.30
C VAL A 509 0.63 58.74 22.64
N ALA A 510 -0.16 59.08 21.63
CA ALA A 510 -0.07 60.36 20.94
C ALA A 510 -1.46 60.82 20.50
N LEU A 511 -1.67 62.13 20.61
CA LEU A 511 -2.83 62.83 20.09
C LEU A 511 -2.36 64.19 19.58
N LEU A 512 -2.65 64.49 18.32
CA LEU A 512 -2.30 65.77 17.71
C LEU A 512 -3.45 66.25 16.82
N PRO A 513 -4.07 67.40 17.11
CA PRO A 513 -4.99 68.05 16.18
C PRO A 513 -4.33 68.35 14.84
N GLN A 514 -5.00 68.03 13.73
CA GLN A 514 -4.50 68.31 12.38
C GLN A 514 -4.74 69.78 11.99
N ASP A 515 -5.81 70.37 12.50
CA ASP A 515 -6.23 71.76 12.29
C ASP A 515 -6.78 72.35 13.60
N GLU A 516 -7.23 73.62 13.54
CA GLU A 516 -7.93 74.25 14.66
C GLU A 516 -9.18 73.47 15.06
N ILE A 517 -9.18 72.97 16.30
CA ILE A 517 -10.36 72.39 16.94
C ILE A 517 -11.34 73.52 17.27
N LYS A 518 -12.61 73.36 16.91
CA LYS A 518 -13.61 74.43 17.00
C LYS A 518 -14.77 74.03 17.89
N SER A 519 -15.32 74.99 18.61
CA SER A 519 -16.61 74.86 19.29
C SER A 519 -17.78 74.79 18.29
N SER A 520 -18.99 74.56 18.79
CA SER A 520 -20.23 74.62 17.99
C SER A 520 -20.44 75.97 17.29
N THR A 521 -19.90 77.06 17.84
CA THR A 521 -19.96 78.42 17.29
C THR A 521 -18.74 78.79 16.43
N ASN A 522 -17.91 77.81 16.03
CA ASN A 522 -16.72 77.99 15.19
C ASN A 522 -15.59 78.83 15.82
N VAL A 523 -15.52 78.92 17.15
CA VAL A 523 -14.39 79.53 17.87
C VAL A 523 -13.34 78.47 18.17
N GLY A 524 -12.07 78.81 17.95
CA GLY A 524 -10.91 77.94 18.23
C GLY A 524 -10.78 77.56 19.70
N ILE A 525 -10.57 76.28 19.96
CA ILE A 525 -10.40 75.67 21.29
C ILE A 525 -9.02 75.02 21.35
N TYR A 526 -8.21 75.41 22.33
CA TYR A 526 -6.81 74.96 22.48
C TYR A 526 -6.60 74.07 23.71
N THR A 527 -7.67 73.51 24.27
CA THR A 527 -7.57 72.60 25.43
C THR A 527 -7.20 71.19 24.99
N MET A 528 -6.26 70.55 25.68
CA MET A 528 -5.89 69.15 25.44
C MET A 528 -6.96 68.20 26.02
N PRO A 529 -7.47 67.20 25.27
CA PRO A 529 -8.32 66.16 25.82
C PRO A 529 -7.51 65.12 26.61
N TYR A 530 -8.18 64.31 27.43
CA TYR A 530 -7.63 63.04 27.91
C TYR A 530 -8.29 61.86 27.19
N ALA A 531 -7.58 60.75 27.07
CA ALA A 531 -8.09 59.55 26.43
C ALA A 531 -8.40 58.46 27.46
N VAL A 532 -9.48 57.72 27.23
CA VAL A 532 -9.80 56.47 27.93
C VAL A 532 -9.77 55.36 26.89
N SER A 533 -9.01 54.31 27.15
CA SER A 533 -8.75 53.21 26.22
C SER A 533 -9.44 51.92 26.69
N SER A 534 -9.40 50.89 25.84
CA SER A 534 -9.95 49.55 26.13
C SER A 534 -11.45 49.55 26.45
N LEU A 535 -12.21 50.36 25.72
CA LEU A 535 -13.66 50.49 25.83
C LEU A 535 -14.39 49.56 24.84
N GLY A 536 -15.71 49.45 24.99
CA GLY A 536 -16.55 48.55 24.21
C GLY A 536 -16.43 47.09 24.65
N THR A 537 -17.32 46.23 24.14
CA THR A 537 -17.37 44.80 24.50
C THR A 537 -16.04 44.08 24.25
N ASN A 538 -15.35 44.45 23.16
CA ASN A 538 -14.08 43.83 22.75
C ASN A 538 -12.85 44.58 23.26
N GLY A 539 -13.00 45.75 23.89
CA GLY A 539 -11.87 46.58 24.33
C GLY A 539 -11.09 47.24 23.19
N THR A 540 -11.71 47.43 22.03
CA THR A 540 -11.08 48.00 20.81
C THR A 540 -11.38 49.49 20.63
N GLU A 541 -12.26 50.05 21.45
CA GLU A 541 -12.65 51.45 21.36
C GLU A 541 -11.81 52.34 22.29
N ILE A 542 -11.64 53.59 21.90
CA ILE A 542 -11.17 54.66 22.78
C ILE A 542 -12.20 55.80 22.80
N ASN A 543 -12.17 56.57 23.88
CA ASN A 543 -12.86 57.84 24.00
C ASN A 543 -11.87 58.98 24.27
N LEU A 544 -12.01 60.07 23.54
CA LEU A 544 -11.37 61.34 23.85
C LEU A 544 -12.35 62.27 24.54
N HIS A 545 -11.99 62.72 25.75
CA HIS A 545 -12.80 63.61 26.56
C HIS A 545 -12.28 65.03 26.48
N TRP A 546 -13.05 65.89 25.82
CA TRP A 546 -12.79 67.32 25.69
C TRP A 546 -13.46 68.11 26.81
N SER A 547 -12.92 69.29 27.10
CA SER A 547 -13.44 70.20 28.13
C SER A 547 -14.84 70.76 27.82
N GLN A 548 -15.23 70.73 26.54
CA GLN A 548 -16.51 71.18 26.03
C GLN A 548 -16.81 70.50 24.68
N ALA A 549 -18.01 70.71 24.13
CA ALA A 549 -18.36 70.20 22.82
C ALA A 549 -17.53 70.86 21.70
N VAL A 550 -16.75 70.04 20.99
CA VAL A 550 -15.86 70.49 19.91
C VAL A 550 -15.94 69.59 18.67
N LYS A 551 -15.56 70.14 17.53
CA LYS A 551 -15.49 69.49 16.21
C LYS A 551 -14.15 69.77 15.55
N GLY A 552 -13.70 68.88 14.67
CA GLY A 552 -12.42 69.00 13.97
C GLY A 552 -11.80 67.64 13.71
N LYS A 553 -10.49 67.64 13.43
CA LYS A 553 -9.70 66.44 13.11
C LYS A 553 -8.51 66.30 14.05
N ALA A 554 -8.25 65.08 14.50
CA ALA A 554 -7.07 64.76 15.30
C ALA A 554 -6.47 63.40 14.91
N HIS A 555 -5.15 63.33 14.84
CA HIS A 555 -4.44 62.06 14.71
C HIS A 555 -4.22 61.44 16.07
N VAL A 556 -4.58 60.17 16.21
CA VAL A 556 -4.44 59.43 17.46
C VAL A 556 -3.65 58.15 17.23
N THR A 557 -2.62 57.93 18.03
CA THR A 557 -1.79 56.73 18.00
C THR A 557 -2.11 55.82 19.17
N VAL A 558 -2.45 54.57 18.86
CA VAL A 558 -2.83 53.53 19.83
C VAL A 558 -1.94 52.30 19.67
N TRP A 559 -1.61 51.68 20.79
CA TRP A 559 -0.92 50.38 20.85
C TRP A 559 -1.84 49.30 21.38
N THR A 560 -1.66 48.09 20.87
CA THR A 560 -2.39 46.88 21.31
C THR A 560 -1.78 46.19 22.53
N ASP A 561 -0.60 46.63 22.95
CA ASP A 561 0.29 45.93 23.85
C ASP A 561 1.06 46.90 24.78
N ASN A 562 1.91 46.34 25.65
CA ASN A 562 2.88 47.10 26.44
C ASN A 562 4.30 46.95 25.84
N GLN A 563 4.99 48.09 25.66
CA GLN A 563 6.31 48.18 24.99
C GLN A 563 7.51 48.29 25.95
N ALA A 564 7.30 48.26 27.27
CA ALA A 564 8.35 48.30 28.29
C ALA A 564 7.82 47.72 29.61
#